data_AF-A0A355CJ69-F1
#
_entry.id   AF-A0A355CJ69-F1
#
_cell.length_a   1.000
_cell.length_b   1.000
_cell.length_c   1.000
_cell.angle_alpha   90.00
_cell.angle_beta   90.00
_cell.angle_gamma   90.00
#
_symmetry.space_group_name_H-M   'P 1'
#
loop_
_entity.id
_entity.type
_entity.pdbx_description
1 polymer ?
#
loop_
_entity_poly.entity_id
_entity_poly.type
_entity_poly.pdbx_seq_one_letter_code
_entity_poly.pdbx_strand_id
1 'polypeptide(L)'
;MVNKLLSKVTIAVGLSLPLVALAASSVFAQIVKLSVVNNSGKTMTAVYMSPPDKDTWGQNELDGPIADREKADFEWNRADYGGSDGGCVFDVRAEYSDGKSTELDAVNLCKESAINFN
;
A
#
# COMPACT_ATOMS: atom_id res chain seq x y z
N MET A 1 15.94 72.29 -30.97
CA MET A 1 15.03 72.30 -32.13
C MET A 1 15.11 70.93 -32.80
N VAL A 2 13.95 70.36 -33.11
CA VAL A 2 13.64 69.00 -33.59
C VAL A 2 14.30 68.69 -34.95
N ASN A 3 14.77 67.45 -35.20
CA ASN A 3 14.12 66.55 -36.19
C ASN A 3 14.70 65.11 -36.27
N LYS A 4 13.79 64.14 -36.10
CA LYS A 4 13.57 62.87 -36.83
C LYS A 4 14.76 62.08 -37.40
N LEU A 5 14.79 60.77 -37.20
CA LEU A 5 14.03 59.82 -38.02
C LEU A 5 14.03 58.40 -37.42
N LEU A 6 12.87 57.77 -37.54
CA LEU A 6 12.57 56.39 -37.15
C LEU A 6 13.38 55.39 -37.96
N SER A 7 13.79 54.29 -37.33
CA SER A 7 13.89 53.02 -38.04
C SER A 7 13.28 51.90 -37.19
N LYS A 8 12.23 51.31 -37.73
CA LYS A 8 11.42 50.25 -37.15
C LYS A 8 12.22 48.95 -37.22
N VAL A 9 12.44 48.28 -36.09
CA VAL A 9 12.80 46.86 -36.10
C VAL A 9 11.70 46.12 -35.37
N THR A 10 10.95 45.38 -36.18
CA THR A 10 9.89 44.45 -35.82
C THR A 10 10.48 43.38 -34.91
N ILE A 11 10.18 43.42 -33.62
CA ILE A 11 10.46 42.30 -32.72
C ILE A 11 9.28 41.35 -32.84
N ALA A 12 9.51 40.22 -33.51
CA ALA A 12 8.58 39.11 -33.55
C ALA A 12 8.26 38.67 -32.10
N VAL A 13 6.99 38.79 -31.70
CA VAL A 13 6.49 38.25 -30.44
C VAL A 13 6.49 36.73 -30.60
N GLY A 14 7.57 36.08 -30.18
CA GLY A 14 7.60 34.64 -29.97
C GLY A 14 6.75 34.31 -28.76
N LEU A 15 5.58 33.69 -28.97
CA LEU A 15 4.80 33.07 -27.91
C LEU A 15 5.59 31.89 -27.34
N SER A 16 6.44 32.12 -26.35
CA SER A 16 7.02 31.05 -25.54
C SER A 16 5.97 30.60 -24.53
N LEU A 17 5.13 29.63 -24.90
CA LEU A 17 4.32 28.90 -23.92
C LEU A 17 5.28 28.01 -23.11
N PRO A 18 5.40 28.17 -21.79
CA PRO A 18 6.07 27.16 -20.97
C PRO A 18 5.20 25.90 -21.01
N LEU A 19 5.69 24.84 -21.65
CA LEU A 19 5.13 23.50 -21.50
C LEU A 19 5.37 23.07 -20.05
N VAL A 20 4.39 23.30 -19.18
CA VAL A 20 4.37 22.67 -17.86
C VAL A 20 4.07 21.19 -18.10
N ALA A 21 5.11 20.36 -18.09
CA ALA A 21 4.94 18.91 -18.08
C ALA A 21 4.26 18.53 -16.76
N LEU A 22 2.96 18.21 -16.80
CA LEU A 22 2.30 17.54 -15.69
C LEU A 22 2.92 16.15 -15.55
N ALA A 23 3.88 16.02 -14.64
CA ALA A 23 4.28 14.72 -14.14
C ALA A 23 3.10 14.17 -13.32
N ALA A 24 2.25 13.37 -13.94
CA ALA A 24 1.27 12.57 -13.22
C ALA A 24 2.06 11.50 -12.46
N SER A 25 2.35 11.76 -11.18
CA SER A 25 2.83 10.73 -10.27
C SER A 25 1.71 9.71 -10.12
N SER A 26 1.84 8.54 -10.77
CA SER A 26 0.94 7.43 -10.50
C SER A 26 1.05 7.08 -9.01
N VAL A 27 0.01 7.39 -8.25
CA VAL A 27 -0.28 6.67 -7.01
C VAL A 27 -0.70 5.28 -7.44
N PHE A 28 0.27 4.41 -7.73
CA PHE A 28 -0.01 3.00 -7.81
C PHE A 28 -0.46 2.60 -6.40
N ALA A 29 -1.74 2.23 -6.26
CA ALA A 29 -2.17 1.47 -5.10
C ALA A 29 -1.22 0.28 -5.01
N GLN A 30 -0.41 0.24 -3.94
CA GLN A 30 0.60 -0.80 -3.73
C GLN A 30 -0.11 -2.05 -3.22
N ILE A 31 -0.94 -2.65 -4.08
CA ILE A 31 -1.66 -3.88 -3.80
C ILE A 31 -0.64 -5.01 -3.76
N VAL A 32 -0.57 -5.70 -2.63
CA VAL A 32 0.26 -6.88 -2.44
C VAL A 32 -0.65 -8.10 -2.43
N LYS A 33 -0.25 -9.14 -3.17
CA LYS A 33 -0.94 -10.44 -3.15
C LYS A 33 -0.26 -11.34 -2.14
N LEU A 34 -1.02 -11.84 -1.18
CA LEU A 34 -0.50 -12.68 -0.11
C LEU A 34 -1.42 -13.88 0.11
N SER A 35 -0.82 -15.02 0.46
CA SER A 35 -1.55 -16.17 1.01
C SER A 35 -1.41 -16.21 2.53
N VAL A 36 -2.50 -16.45 3.27
CA VAL A 36 -2.41 -16.93 4.66
C VAL A 36 -2.59 -18.44 4.66
N VAL A 37 -1.64 -19.16 5.23
CA VAL A 37 -1.67 -20.60 5.42
C VAL A 37 -1.92 -20.90 6.90
N ASN A 38 -2.92 -21.74 7.16
CA ASN A 38 -3.28 -22.16 8.50
C ASN A 38 -2.77 -23.59 8.76
N ASN A 39 -1.77 -23.73 9.62
CA ASN A 39 -1.25 -25.00 10.14
C ASN A 39 -1.38 -25.09 11.67
N SER A 40 -2.30 -24.32 12.25
CA SER A 40 -2.44 -24.18 13.70
C SER A 40 -3.14 -25.35 14.39
N GLY A 41 -3.68 -26.31 13.63
CA GLY A 41 -4.54 -27.36 14.17
C GLY A 41 -5.96 -26.88 14.51
N LYS A 42 -6.34 -25.65 14.14
CA LYS A 42 -7.63 -25.02 14.47
C LYS A 42 -8.18 -24.27 13.27
N THR A 43 -9.48 -24.00 13.25
CA THR A 43 -10.07 -23.09 12.25
C THR A 43 -9.67 -21.65 12.57
N MET A 44 -9.04 -20.98 11.60
CA MET A 44 -8.73 -19.55 11.66
C MET A 44 -9.97 -18.75 11.25
N THR A 45 -10.37 -17.79 12.06
CA THR A 45 -11.61 -17.03 11.88
C THR A 45 -11.38 -15.58 11.49
N ALA A 46 -10.20 -15.03 11.78
CA ALA A 46 -9.82 -13.69 11.35
C ALA A 46 -8.30 -13.54 11.25
N VAL A 47 -7.87 -12.62 10.38
CA VAL A 47 -6.49 -12.15 10.25
C VAL A 47 -6.50 -10.63 10.30
N TYR A 48 -5.62 -10.05 11.10
CA TYR A 48 -5.46 -8.61 11.28
C TYR A 48 -4.03 -8.20 11.02
N MET A 49 -3.86 -6.94 10.62
CA MET A 49 -2.56 -6.35 10.33
C MET A 49 -2.40 -5.06 11.14
N SER A 50 -1.21 -4.83 11.66
CA SER A 50 -0.85 -3.59 12.35
C SER A 50 0.46 -3.02 11.80
N PRO A 51 0.51 -1.72 11.46
CA PRO A 51 1.76 -1.03 11.16
C PRO A 51 2.70 -1.03 12.38
N PRO A 52 4.03 -0.98 12.18
CA PRO A 52 5.02 -1.22 13.24
C PRO A 52 5.07 -0.13 14.31
N ASP A 53 4.46 1.03 14.05
CA ASP A 53 4.39 2.19 14.96
C ASP A 53 2.96 2.43 15.50
N LYS A 54 2.11 1.38 15.50
CA LYS A 54 0.71 1.45 15.94
C LYS A 54 0.39 0.29 16.86
N ASP A 55 -0.31 0.59 17.96
CA ASP A 55 -0.86 -0.43 18.87
C ASP A 55 -2.30 -0.84 18.51
N THR A 56 -2.77 -0.43 17.34
CA THR A 56 -4.14 -0.67 16.86
C THR A 56 -4.14 -1.65 15.71
N TRP A 57 -5.07 -2.58 15.73
CA TRP A 57 -5.29 -3.55 14.67
C TRP A 57 -6.25 -3.00 13.61
N GLY A 58 -5.98 -3.34 12.34
CA GLY A 58 -6.89 -3.06 11.23
C GLY A 58 -8.18 -3.87 11.25
N GLN A 59 -8.83 -3.93 10.09
CA GLN A 59 -9.99 -4.79 9.88
C GLN A 59 -9.59 -6.26 9.72
N ASN A 60 -10.58 -7.16 9.74
CA ASN A 60 -10.35 -8.55 9.37
C ASN A 60 -10.12 -8.64 7.85
N GLU A 61 -9.02 -9.26 7.46
CA GLU A 61 -8.62 -9.45 6.06
C GLU A 61 -9.24 -10.71 5.42
N LEU A 62 -9.91 -11.56 6.21
CA LEU A 62 -10.54 -12.79 5.72
C LEU A 62 -11.99 -12.58 5.28
N ASP A 63 -12.32 -13.01 4.06
CA ASP A 63 -13.72 -13.13 3.59
C ASP A 63 -14.50 -14.27 4.28
N GLY A 64 -13.78 -15.26 4.80
CA GLY A 64 -14.34 -16.43 5.48
C GLY A 64 -13.27 -17.22 6.26
N PRO A 65 -13.70 -18.17 7.10
CA PRO A 65 -12.77 -18.95 7.91
C PRO A 65 -11.88 -19.86 7.05
N ILE A 66 -10.65 -20.09 7.51
CA ILE A 66 -9.69 -21.01 6.89
C ILE A 66 -9.57 -22.24 7.79
N ALA A 67 -9.90 -23.42 7.28
CA ALA A 67 -9.75 -24.65 8.05
C ALA A 67 -8.27 -24.96 8.32
N ASP A 68 -8.01 -25.86 9.27
CA ASP A 68 -6.64 -26.36 9.45
C ASP A 68 -6.13 -27.01 8.15
N ARG A 69 -4.85 -26.79 7.87
CA ARG A 69 -4.14 -27.21 6.66
C ARG A 69 -4.61 -26.58 5.35
N GLU A 70 -5.45 -25.55 5.40
CA GLU A 70 -5.88 -24.79 4.22
C GLU A 70 -5.16 -23.43 4.11
N LYS A 71 -5.43 -22.72 2.99
CA LYS A 71 -4.94 -21.37 2.75
C LYS A 71 -6.03 -20.51 2.11
N ALA A 72 -5.94 -19.20 2.31
CA ALA A 72 -6.69 -18.21 1.55
C ALA A 72 -5.74 -17.19 0.94
N ASP A 73 -6.08 -16.72 -0.26
CA ASP A 73 -5.35 -15.68 -0.96
C ASP A 73 -6.13 -14.37 -0.82
N PHE A 74 -5.45 -13.26 -0.51
CA PHE A 74 -6.07 -11.95 -0.37
C PHE A 74 -5.19 -10.86 -1.00
N GLU A 75 -5.86 -9.79 -1.42
CA GLU A 75 -5.22 -8.58 -1.92
C GLU A 75 -5.18 -7.55 -0.80
N TRP A 76 -3.97 -7.26 -0.33
CA TRP A 76 -3.76 -6.27 0.71
C TRP A 76 -3.40 -4.93 0.08
N ASN A 77 -4.19 -3.90 0.37
CA ASN A 77 -3.94 -2.54 -0.11
C ASN A 77 -3.18 -1.73 0.95
N ARG A 78 -1.88 -1.54 0.73
CA ARG A 78 -1.01 -0.76 1.61
C ARG A 78 -1.46 0.68 1.84
N ALA A 79 -2.23 1.25 0.89
CA ALA A 79 -2.77 2.60 1.05
C ALA A 79 -3.69 2.73 2.27
N ASP A 80 -4.36 1.65 2.66
CA ASP A 80 -5.30 1.63 3.78
C ASP A 80 -4.58 1.77 5.14
N TYR A 81 -3.26 1.55 5.14
CA TYR A 81 -2.40 1.53 6.32
C TYR A 81 -1.33 2.63 6.33
N GLY A 82 -1.56 3.73 5.59
CA GLY A 82 -0.64 4.88 5.53
C GLY A 82 0.18 4.98 4.25
N GLY A 83 -0.12 4.19 3.21
CA GLY A 83 0.48 4.36 1.88
C GLY A 83 1.96 4.02 1.84
N SER A 84 2.76 4.82 1.14
CA SER A 84 4.21 4.65 1.04
C SER A 84 4.92 4.73 2.40
N ASP A 85 4.32 5.44 3.35
CA ASP A 85 4.89 5.68 4.69
C ASP A 85 4.64 4.50 5.64
N GLY A 86 3.61 3.69 5.37
CA GLY A 86 3.25 2.51 6.18
C GLY A 86 4.31 1.39 6.19
N GLY A 87 5.38 1.51 5.38
CA GLY A 87 6.46 0.52 5.38
C GLY A 87 6.00 -0.85 4.86
N CYS A 88 6.92 -1.82 4.77
CA CYS A 88 6.63 -3.20 4.31
C CYS A 88 6.45 -4.17 5.49
N VAL A 89 6.77 -3.70 6.69
CA VAL A 89 6.99 -4.51 7.87
C VAL A 89 5.78 -4.30 8.76
N PHE A 90 5.04 -5.37 9.04
CA PHE A 90 3.79 -5.33 9.77
C PHE A 90 3.77 -6.43 10.82
N ASP A 91 3.05 -6.19 11.89
CA ASP A 91 2.65 -7.25 12.82
C ASP A 91 1.34 -7.86 12.30
N VAL A 92 1.22 -9.17 12.39
CA VAL A 92 0.09 -9.92 11.85
C VAL A 92 -0.48 -10.83 12.92
N ARG A 93 -1.78 -10.70 13.18
CA ARG A 93 -2.48 -11.52 14.16
C ARG A 93 -3.48 -12.43 13.49
N ALA A 94 -3.46 -13.72 13.85
CA ALA A 94 -4.52 -14.66 13.55
C ALA A 94 -5.36 -14.91 14.81
N GLU A 95 -6.68 -14.96 14.65
CA GLU A 95 -7.63 -15.43 15.66
C GLU A 95 -8.26 -16.75 15.23
N TYR A 96 -8.52 -17.62 16.21
CA TYR A 96 -8.99 -18.99 15.97
C TYR A 96 -10.35 -19.26 16.62
N SER A 97 -10.99 -20.33 16.17
CA SER A 97 -12.31 -20.77 16.65
C SER A 97 -12.37 -21.13 18.14
N ASP A 98 -11.23 -21.33 18.81
CA ASP A 98 -11.14 -21.57 20.26
C ASP A 98 -11.01 -20.28 21.09
N GLY A 99 -11.07 -19.11 20.43
CA GLY A 99 -10.93 -17.80 21.06
C GLY A 99 -9.50 -17.39 21.39
N LYS A 100 -8.50 -18.17 20.97
CA LYS A 100 -7.08 -17.80 21.10
C LYS A 100 -6.59 -17.04 19.87
N SER A 101 -5.44 -16.41 20.01
CA SER A 101 -4.74 -15.73 18.92
C SER A 101 -3.26 -16.12 18.86
N THR A 102 -2.64 -15.83 17.73
CA THR A 102 -1.19 -15.89 17.54
C THR A 102 -0.75 -14.69 16.73
N GLU A 103 0.37 -14.09 17.13
CA GLU A 103 0.93 -12.89 16.52
C GLU A 103 2.28 -13.22 15.90
N LEU A 104 2.54 -12.64 14.75
CA LEU A 104 3.82 -12.66 14.05
C LEU A 104 4.30 -11.22 13.92
N ASP A 105 5.40 -10.92 14.57
CA ASP A 105 5.93 -9.56 14.61
C ASP A 105 6.87 -9.29 13.43
N ALA A 106 6.87 -8.04 12.95
CA ALA A 106 7.80 -7.51 11.97
C ALA A 106 7.90 -8.32 10.65
N VAL A 107 6.77 -8.81 10.14
CA VAL A 107 6.69 -9.56 8.87
C VAL A 107 6.86 -8.62 7.67
N ASN A 108 7.81 -8.92 6.77
CA ASN A 108 8.04 -8.11 5.57
C ASN A 108 7.15 -8.55 4.39
N LEU A 109 5.93 -8.03 4.34
CA LEU A 109 4.90 -8.40 3.38
C LEU A 109 5.23 -8.08 1.92
N CYS A 110 6.18 -7.18 1.66
CA CYS A 110 6.65 -6.91 0.29
C CYS A 110 7.55 -8.01 -0.27
N LYS A 111 8.10 -8.86 0.59
CA LYS A 111 9.01 -9.95 0.22
C LYS A 111 8.35 -11.31 0.37
N GLU A 112 7.40 -11.43 1.29
CA GLU A 112 6.64 -12.65 1.48
C GLU A 112 5.51 -12.79 0.46
N SER A 113 5.39 -13.98 -0.12
CA SER A 113 4.20 -14.36 -0.90
C SER A 113 3.17 -15.11 -0.04
N ALA A 114 3.57 -15.58 1.14
CA ALA A 114 2.70 -16.29 2.06
C ALA A 114 3.13 -16.10 3.52
N ILE A 115 2.14 -16.04 4.42
CA ILE A 115 2.33 -16.10 5.88
C ILE A 115 1.86 -17.46 6.36
N ASN A 116 2.64 -18.08 7.24
CA ASN A 116 2.32 -19.39 7.81
C ASN A 116 2.13 -19.30 9.32
N PHE A 117 0.94 -19.68 9.80
CA PHE A 117 0.63 -19.84 11.22
C PHE A 117 0.66 -21.32 11.60
N ASN A 118 1.37 -21.68 12.66
CA ASN A 118 1.52 -23.06 13.14
C ASN A 118 1.02 -23.24 14.57
#